data_AF-A0A6I9SBE3-F1
#
_entry.id   AF-A0A6I9SBE3-F1
#
_cell.length_a   1.000
_cell.length_b   1.000
_cell.length_c   1.000
_cell.angle_alpha   90.00
_cell.angle_beta   90.00
_cell.angle_gamma   90.00
#
_symmetry.space_group_name_H-M   'P 1'
#
loop_
_entity.id
_entity.type
_entity.pdbx_description
1 polymer ?
#
loop_
_entity_poly.entity_id
_entity_poly.type
_entity_poly.pdbx_seq_one_letter_code
_entity_poly.pdbx_strand_id
1 'polypeptide(L)'
;MAEEGKPDAQLFQLLSTLLQQVESLSNQEEVELRAKIEALGLEVTKVPQKPSKHLDELEIAAELDKLSAKLDDVDKMISSAMASDPQVKSLLSSTADVWMPVITANADERRSFAGTNDESSQEQEDLPGH
;
A
#
# COMPACT_ATOMS: atom_id res chain seq x y z
N MET A 1 -16.88 7.24 20.27
CA MET A 1 -15.96 7.40 19.14
C MET A 1 -16.08 6.13 18.34
N ALA A 2 -16.60 6.23 17.12
CA ALA A 2 -16.80 5.07 16.27
C ALA A 2 -15.42 4.54 15.86
N GLU A 3 -15.18 3.25 16.12
CA GLU A 3 -14.07 2.53 15.54
C GLU A 3 -14.31 2.51 14.01
N GLU A 4 -13.68 3.44 13.28
CA GLU A 4 -13.42 3.26 11.85
C GLU A 4 -12.60 1.96 11.72
N GLY A 5 -13.30 0.84 11.50
CA GLY A 5 -12.68 -0.46 11.39
C GLY A 5 -11.63 -0.41 10.29
N LYS A 6 -10.35 -0.50 10.67
CA LYS A 6 -9.20 -0.42 9.76
C LYS A 6 -9.52 -1.20 8.48
N PRO A 7 -9.56 -0.57 7.29
CA PRO A 7 -9.98 -1.23 6.06
C PRO A 7 -9.16 -2.50 5.78
N ASP A 8 -7.89 -2.50 6.21
CA ASP A 8 -7.00 -3.65 6.16
C ASP A 8 -7.56 -4.85 6.95
N ALA A 9 -8.10 -4.62 8.15
CA ALA A 9 -8.66 -5.68 8.98
C ALA A 9 -9.86 -6.36 8.30
N GLN A 10 -10.72 -5.59 7.60
CA GLN A 10 -11.85 -6.14 6.86
C GLN A 10 -11.37 -6.98 5.65
N LEU A 11 -10.35 -6.51 4.92
CA LEU A 11 -9.75 -7.25 3.82
C LEU A 11 -9.14 -8.58 4.29
N PHE A 12 -8.35 -8.59 5.37
CA PHE A 12 -7.74 -9.82 5.88
C PHE A 12 -8.76 -10.82 6.46
N GLN A 13 -9.87 -10.34 7.02
CA GLN A 13 -11.00 -11.18 7.41
C GLN A 13 -11.68 -11.83 6.20
N LEU A 14 -11.89 -11.07 5.12
CA LEU A 14 -12.44 -11.60 3.87
C LEU A 14 -11.52 -12.66 3.25
N LEU A 15 -10.23 -12.37 3.13
CA LEU A 15 -9.24 -13.31 2.59
C LEU A 15 -9.19 -14.62 3.39
N SER A 16 -9.26 -14.51 4.72
CA SER A 16 -9.31 -15.68 5.62
C SER A 16 -10.59 -16.49 5.41
N THR A 17 -11.73 -15.83 5.22
CA THR A 17 -13.03 -16.49 4.96
C THR A 17 -13.03 -17.21 3.61
N LEU A 18 -12.51 -16.57 2.56
CA LEU A 18 -12.39 -17.17 1.24
C LEU A 18 -11.47 -18.38 1.25
N LEU A 19 -10.34 -18.30 1.94
CA LEU A 19 -9.41 -19.42 2.09
C LEU A 19 -10.09 -20.62 2.76
N GLN A 20 -10.83 -20.40 3.85
CA GLN A 20 -11.59 -21.45 4.53
C GLN A 20 -12.65 -22.10 3.61
N GLN A 21 -13.32 -21.32 2.75
CA GLN A 21 -14.25 -21.86 1.77
C GLN A 21 -13.55 -22.73 0.72
N VAL A 22 -12.40 -22.28 0.21
CA VAL A 22 -11.60 -23.05 -0.75
C VAL A 22 -11.15 -24.38 -0.15
N GLU A 23 -10.60 -24.36 1.07
CA GLU A 23 -10.16 -25.57 1.78
C GLU A 23 -11.31 -26.54 2.06
N SER A 24 -12.51 -26.00 2.34
CA SER A 24 -13.72 -26.81 2.53
C SER A 24 -14.21 -27.45 1.23
N LEU A 25 -14.11 -26.75 0.10
CA LEU A 25 -14.53 -27.23 -1.22
C LEU A 25 -13.52 -28.21 -1.83
N SER A 26 -12.22 -27.98 -1.62
CA SER A 26 -11.13 -28.83 -2.11
C SER A 26 -10.85 -30.02 -1.19
N ASN A 27 -11.29 -29.94 0.08
CA ASN A 27 -10.95 -30.87 1.15
C ASN A 27 -9.43 -31.03 1.33
N GLN A 28 -8.67 -29.99 0.98
CA GLN A 28 -7.22 -29.92 1.05
C GLN A 28 -6.82 -28.59 1.72
N GLU A 29 -5.85 -28.64 2.62
CA GLU A 29 -5.32 -27.45 3.27
C GLU A 29 -4.42 -26.65 2.32
N GLU A 30 -4.60 -25.34 2.29
CA GLU A 30 -3.85 -24.40 1.44
C GLU A 30 -2.80 -23.66 2.27
N VAL A 31 -1.80 -24.41 2.74
CA VAL A 31 -0.74 -23.93 3.66
C VAL A 31 0.05 -22.77 3.06
N GLU A 32 0.32 -22.79 1.75
CA GLU A 32 1.05 -21.72 1.07
C GLU A 32 0.24 -20.42 1.01
N LEU A 33 -1.07 -20.51 0.75
CA LEU A 33 -1.95 -19.34 0.73
C LEU A 33 -2.12 -18.74 2.13
N ARG A 34 -2.20 -19.59 3.17
CA ARG A 34 -2.18 -19.13 4.58
C ARG A 34 -0.93 -18.30 4.87
N ALA A 35 0.24 -18.82 4.53
CA ALA A 35 1.51 -18.14 4.74
C ALA A 35 1.60 -16.82 3.96
N LYS A 36 1.09 -16.78 2.73
CA LYS A 36 1.04 -15.56 1.90
C LYS A 36 0.11 -14.50 2.50
N ILE A 37 -1.06 -14.89 3.01
CA ILE A 37 -2.00 -13.97 3.66
C ILE A 37 -1.39 -13.40 4.95
N GLU A 38 -0.74 -14.23 5.76
CA GLU A 38 -0.06 -13.79 6.98
C GLU A 38 1.09 -12.81 6.68
N ALA A 39 1.94 -13.14 5.71
CA ALA A 39 3.04 -12.27 5.29
C ALA A 39 2.54 -10.90 4.80
N LEU A 40 1.47 -10.90 4.00
CA LEU A 40 0.82 -9.67 3.53
C LEU A 40 0.24 -8.86 4.70
N GLY A 41 -0.37 -9.52 5.68
CA GLY A 41 -0.87 -8.89 6.91
C GLY A 41 0.22 -8.17 7.68
N LEU A 42 1.38 -8.81 7.85
CA LEU A 42 2.53 -8.20 8.50
C LEU A 42 3.07 -7.01 7.70
N GLU A 43 3.13 -7.10 6.37
CA GLU A 43 3.63 -6.02 5.51
C GLU A 43 2.75 -4.76 5.60
N VAL A 44 1.43 -4.91 5.56
CA VAL A 44 0.49 -3.78 5.62
C VAL A 44 0.56 -3.04 6.96
N THR A 45 0.95 -3.72 8.05
CA THR A 45 1.15 -3.07 9.35
C THR A 45 2.46 -2.27 9.48
N LYS A 46 3.38 -2.40 8.52
CA LYS A 46 4.65 -1.66 8.55
C LYS A 46 4.44 -0.21 8.16
N VAL A 47 4.04 0.59 9.14
CA VAL A 47 4.07 2.05 9.03
C VAL A 47 5.35 2.55 9.71
N PRO A 48 6.15 3.42 9.06
CA PRO A 48 7.23 4.11 9.74
C PRO A 48 6.68 4.81 10.97
N GLN A 49 7.18 4.46 12.16
CA GLN A 49 6.75 5.11 13.39
C GLN A 49 7.04 6.61 13.27
N LYS A 50 6.05 7.45 13.61
CA LYS A 50 6.29 8.89 13.74
C LYS A 50 7.46 9.07 14.73
N PRO A 51 8.48 9.87 14.39
CA PRO A 51 9.57 10.15 15.32
C PRO A 51 8.96 10.75 16.58
N SER A 52 9.08 10.04 17.70
CA SER A 52 8.51 10.45 18.99
C SER A 52 9.33 11.55 19.67
N LYS A 53 10.41 12.01 19.02
CA LYS A 53 11.41 12.90 19.57
C LYS A 53 11.47 14.16 18.72
N HIS A 54 11.34 15.32 19.37
CA HIS A 54 11.71 16.58 18.76
C HIS A 54 13.23 16.56 18.58
N LEU A 55 13.67 16.49 17.32
CA LEU A 55 15.09 16.43 16.96
C LEU A 55 15.66 17.85 16.94
N ASP A 56 16.88 18.01 17.43
CA ASP A 56 17.65 19.25 17.27
C ASP A 56 18.20 19.37 15.83
N GLU A 57 18.59 20.57 15.39
CA GLU A 57 19.03 20.83 14.00
C GLU A 57 20.18 19.89 13.56
N LEU A 58 21.12 19.60 14.46
CA LEU A 58 22.24 18.70 14.20
C LEU A 58 21.79 17.23 14.07
N GLU A 59 20.79 16.81 14.84
CA GLU A 59 20.20 15.47 14.72
C GLU A 59 19.38 15.35 13.42
N ILE A 60 18.69 16.42 13.01
CA ILE A 60 17.97 16.49 11.72
C ILE A 60 18.97 16.30 10.57
N ALA A 61 20.09 17.03 10.58
CA ALA A 61 21.12 16.89 9.55
C ALA A 61 21.67 15.45 9.49
N ALA A 62 21.94 14.83 10.64
CA ALA A 62 22.42 13.44 10.69
C ALA A 62 21.40 12.43 10.16
N GLU A 63 20.10 12.61 10.45
CA GLU A 63 19.06 11.76 9.87
C GLU A 63 18.87 12.02 8.37
N LEU A 64 19.01 13.27 7.89
CA LEU A 64 19.00 13.57 6.46
C LEU A 64 20.18 12.92 5.72
N ASP A 65 21.39 12.96 6.27
CA ASP A 65 22.56 12.29 5.71
C ASP A 65 22.34 10.78 5.62
N LYS A 66 21.79 10.18 6.68
CA LYS A 66 21.43 8.76 6.71
C LYS A 66 20.31 8.40 5.73
N LEU A 67 19.32 9.27 5.55
CA LEU A 67 18.28 9.09 4.54
C LEU A 67 18.89 9.17 3.13
N SER A 68 19.80 10.12 2.89
CA SER A 68 20.51 10.24 1.61
C SER A 68 21.28 8.96 1.27
N ALA A 69 22.06 8.43 2.21
CA ALA A 69 22.80 7.17 1.99
C ALA A 69 21.87 5.98 1.67
N LYS A 70 20.71 5.90 2.33
CA LYS A 70 19.70 4.87 2.01
C LYS A 70 19.10 5.03 0.62
N LEU A 71 18.89 6.26 0.17
CA LEU A 71 18.40 6.53 -1.19
C LEU A 71 19.44 6.10 -2.24
N ASP A 72 20.73 6.35 -1.98
CA ASP A 72 21.81 5.89 -2.85
C ASP A 72 21.86 4.35 -2.96
N ASP A 73 21.67 3.65 -1.83
CA ASP A 73 21.60 2.18 -1.82
C ASP A 73 20.41 1.64 -2.62
N VAL A 74 19.23 2.27 -2.47
CA VAL A 74 18.02 1.92 -3.21
C VAL A 74 18.21 2.16 -4.71
N ASP A 75 18.77 3.30 -5.10
CA ASP A 75 19.06 3.62 -6.51
C ASP A 75 20.00 2.58 -7.14
N LYS A 76 21.04 2.17 -6.40
CA LYS A 76 21.96 1.11 -6.83
C LYS A 76 21.25 -0.23 -6.99
N MET A 77 20.38 -0.60 -6.06
CA MET A 77 19.59 -1.83 -6.15
C MET A 77 18.66 -1.82 -7.37
N ILE A 78 17.95 -0.71 -7.60
CA ILE A 78 17.05 -0.53 -8.74
C ILE A 78 17.83 -0.60 -10.05
N SER A 79 18.93 0.14 -10.15
CA SER A 79 19.81 0.13 -11.32
C SER A 79 20.34 -1.27 -11.63
N SER A 80 20.76 -2.02 -10.59
CA SER A 80 21.19 -3.42 -10.74
C SER A 80 20.07 -4.33 -11.22
N ALA A 81 18.86 -4.19 -10.66
CA ALA A 81 17.70 -4.98 -11.05
C ALA A 81 17.28 -4.69 -12.50
N MET A 82 17.22 -3.41 -12.88
CA MET A 82 16.89 -2.98 -14.25
C MET A 82 17.94 -3.41 -15.29
N ALA A 83 19.21 -3.49 -14.90
CA ALA A 83 20.29 -3.99 -15.75
C ALA A 83 20.23 -5.51 -15.93
N SER A 84 19.81 -6.23 -14.88
CA SER A 84 19.74 -7.69 -14.88
C SER A 84 18.48 -8.23 -15.56
N ASP A 85 17.36 -7.50 -15.47
CA ASP A 85 16.08 -7.90 -16.05
C ASP A 85 15.37 -6.72 -16.76
N PRO A 86 15.32 -6.73 -18.11
CA PRO A 86 14.58 -5.74 -18.89
C PRO A 86 13.06 -5.70 -18.60
N GLN A 87 12.46 -6.81 -18.15
CA GLN A 87 11.04 -6.84 -17.78
C GLN A 87 10.77 -6.03 -16.52
N VAL A 88 11.68 -6.06 -15.54
CA VAL A 88 11.59 -5.21 -14.34
C VAL A 88 11.61 -3.73 -14.72
N LYS A 89 12.50 -3.34 -15.64
CA LYS A 89 12.52 -1.96 -16.17
C LYS A 89 11.19 -1.58 -16.82
N SER A 90 10.66 -2.45 -17.69
CA SER A 90 9.39 -2.20 -18.38
C SER A 90 8.24 -2.03 -17.38
N LEU A 91 8.18 -2.90 -16.37
CA LEU A 91 7.15 -2.88 -15.32
C LEU A 91 7.25 -1.63 -14.43
N LEU A 92 8.46 -1.28 -13.97
CA LEU A 92 8.66 -0.07 -13.17
C LEU A 92 8.29 1.19 -13.96
N SER A 93 8.64 1.23 -15.26
CA SER A 93 8.30 2.36 -16.12
C SER A 93 6.81 2.43 -16.43
N SER A 94 6.13 1.31 -16.66
CA SER A 94 4.69 1.29 -16.98
C SER A 94 3.80 1.59 -15.78
N THR A 95 4.29 1.34 -14.58
CA THR A 95 3.57 1.61 -13.32
C THR A 95 3.95 2.95 -12.70
N ALA A 96 4.92 3.67 -13.25
CA ALA A 96 5.38 4.96 -12.72
C ALA A 96 4.23 5.99 -12.65
N ASP A 97 3.38 6.05 -13.67
CA ASP A 97 2.24 6.99 -13.70
C ASP A 97 1.20 6.73 -12.60
N VAL A 98 1.15 5.49 -12.07
CA VAL A 98 0.26 5.10 -10.97
C VAL A 98 0.87 5.49 -9.62
N TRP A 99 2.16 5.21 -9.42
CA TRP A 99 2.80 5.37 -8.11
C TRP A 99 3.41 6.76 -7.88
N MET A 100 3.85 7.46 -8.92
CA MET A 100 4.46 8.80 -8.79
C MET A 100 3.53 9.80 -8.07
N PRO A 101 2.24 9.93 -8.44
CA PRO A 101 1.32 10.84 -7.74
C PRO A 101 1.16 10.49 -6.26
N VAL A 102 1.14 9.21 -5.90
CA VAL A 102 0.98 8.74 -4.52
C VAL A 102 2.24 9.02 -3.69
N ILE A 103 3.42 8.83 -4.28
CA ILE A 103 4.71 9.03 -3.62
C ILE A 103 4.98 10.52 -3.40
N THR A 104 4.75 11.35 -4.42
CA THR A 104 5.03 12.80 -4.36
C THR A 104 3.91 13.61 -3.73
N ALA A 105 2.75 13.01 -3.46
CA ALA A 105 1.63 13.72 -2.84
C ALA A 105 2.00 14.26 -1.45
N ASN A 106 1.66 15.54 -1.25
CA ASN A 106 1.70 16.19 0.04
C ASN A 106 0.55 15.69 0.95
N ALA A 107 0.52 16.16 2.22
CA ALA A 107 -0.44 15.68 3.20
C ALA A 107 -1.91 15.93 2.80
N ASP A 108 -2.19 17.05 2.15
CA ASP A 108 -3.52 17.43 1.70
C ASP A 108 -3.96 16.60 0.48
N GLU A 109 -3.06 16.40 -0.49
CA GLU A 109 -3.27 15.52 -1.65
C GLU A 109 -3.51 14.06 -1.22
N ARG A 110 -2.80 13.60 -0.19
CA ARG A 110 -2.99 12.25 0.38
C ARG A 110 -4.38 12.05 0.98
N ARG A 111 -4.97 13.10 1.54
CA ARG A 111 -6.32 13.04 2.10
C ARG A 111 -7.38 12.84 1.03
N SER A 112 -7.16 13.38 -0.17
CA SER A 112 -8.04 13.19 -1.33
C SER A 112 -8.05 11.74 -1.84
N PHE A 113 -6.96 10.99 -1.69
CA PHE A 113 -6.94 9.55 -2.04
C PHE A 113 -7.73 8.67 -1.07
N ALA A 114 -7.90 9.10 0.18
CA ALA A 114 -8.67 8.35 1.18
C ALA A 114 -10.20 8.59 1.06
N GLY A 115 -10.62 9.67 0.41
CA GLY A 115 -12.01 10.13 0.38
C GLY A 115 -12.87 9.64 -0.80
N THR A 116 -12.27 9.01 -1.82
CA THR A 116 -12.99 8.69 -3.07
C THR A 116 -13.66 7.31 -3.10
N ASN A 117 -13.62 6.54 -2.01
CA ASN A 117 -14.29 5.23 -1.95
C ASN A 117 -15.81 5.30 -1.73
N ASP A 118 -16.37 6.51 -1.60
CA ASP A 118 -17.78 6.74 -1.23
C ASP A 118 -18.50 7.68 -2.22
N GLU A 119 -18.17 7.68 -3.52
CA GLU A 119 -19.06 8.35 -4.49
C GLU A 119 -18.93 7.79 -5.92
N SER A 120 -19.46 6.58 -6.13
CA SER A 120 -19.80 6.08 -7.47
C SER A 120 -21.09 5.26 -7.40
N SER A 121 -22.09 5.82 -6.75
CA SER A 121 -23.49 5.43 -6.88
C SER A 121 -24.32 6.70 -6.83
N GLN A 122 -24.13 7.59 -7.81
CA GLN A 122 -25.13 8.60 -8.09
C GLN A 122 -26.22 7.95 -8.93
N GLU A 123 -27.34 7.73 -8.24
CA GLU A 123 -28.64 7.38 -8.76
C GLU A 123 -28.95 8.12 -10.06
N GLN A 124 -29.36 7.31 -11.04
CA GLN A 124 -30.00 7.74 -12.27
C GLN A 124 -31.39 8.27 -11.87
N GLU A 125 -31.52 9.60 -11.69
CA GLU A 125 -32.83 10.22 -11.45
C GLU A 125 -33.71 10.05 -12.70
N ASP A 126 -34.71 9.19 -12.54
CA ASP A 126 -35.87 9.03 -13.41
C ASP A 126 -36.65 10.36 -13.46
N LEU A 127 -36.66 11.00 -14.63
CA LEU A 127 -37.53 12.15 -14.91
C LEU A 127 -38.94 11.63 -15.27
N PRO A 128 -39.99 11.91 -14.48
CA PRO A 128 -41.35 11.64 -14.93
C PRO A 128 -41.79 12.77 -15.86
N GLY A 129 -42.27 12.38 -17.04
CA GLY A 129 -42.91 13.31 -17.96
C GLY A 129 -44.17 13.92 -17.35
N HIS A 130 -44.42 15.18 -17.70
CA HIS A 130 -45.77 15.66 -17.95
C HIS A 130 -45.81 16.79 -18.97
#